data_AF-A0A7C5Q191-F1
#
_entry.id   AF-A0A7C5Q191-F1
#
_cell.length_a   1.000
_cell.length_b   1.000
_cell.length_c   1.000
_cell.angle_alpha   90.00
_cell.angle_beta   90.00
_cell.angle_gamma   90.00
#
_symmetry.space_group_name_H-M   'P 1'
#
loop_
_entity.id
_entity.type
_entity.pdbx_description
1 polymer ?
#
loop_
_entity_poly.entity_id
_entity_poly.type
_entity_poly.pdbx_seq_one_letter_code
_entity_poly.pdbx_strand_id
1 'polypeptide(L)'
;MQARFFPLLVLLPVLGQPPSPPPAPRPTDQAIVIVNPGNPLQDIKQADLKKILSLQVKHWPHKDRIQLYLPKTGSKAQRILLKKVFKMNIKKLKRYFAKLLYTNKISSKPKTAGTIKSIKMVMKKKGGIAVIMRSALPKGIKVKILKVEGKAPGDKGYPLQ
;
A
#
# COMPACT_ATOMS: atom_id res chain seq x y z
N MET A 1 -74.29 -34.92 -3.68
CA MET A 1 -73.60 -34.02 -2.74
C MET A 1 -72.10 -34.27 -2.84
N GLN A 2 -71.33 -33.37 -3.44
CA GLN A 2 -69.87 -33.31 -3.30
C GLN A 2 -69.47 -31.84 -3.15
N ALA A 3 -68.91 -31.49 -1.99
CA ALA A 3 -68.48 -30.15 -1.65
C ALA A 3 -67.05 -29.92 -2.17
N ARG A 4 -66.87 -28.90 -3.00
CA ARG A 4 -65.57 -28.44 -3.51
C ARG A 4 -64.91 -27.53 -2.46
N PHE A 5 -63.77 -27.94 -1.95
CA PHE A 5 -62.89 -27.09 -1.14
C PHE A 5 -62.02 -26.22 -2.07
N PHE A 6 -62.20 -24.90 -2.00
CA PHE A 6 -61.27 -23.92 -2.58
C PHE A 6 -60.27 -23.50 -1.51
N PRO A 7 -58.94 -23.49 -1.78
CA PRO A 7 -58.00 -22.92 -0.83
C PRO A 7 -57.98 -21.39 -0.97
N LEU A 8 -58.09 -20.73 0.18
CA LEU A 8 -58.02 -19.27 0.31
C LEU A 8 -56.57 -18.82 0.07
N LEU A 9 -56.33 -18.08 -1.01
CA LEU A 9 -55.03 -17.45 -1.28
C LEU A 9 -54.89 -16.20 -0.38
N VAL A 10 -54.05 -16.28 0.65
CA VAL A 10 -53.74 -15.13 1.53
C VAL A 10 -52.69 -14.27 0.84
N LEU A 11 -53.12 -13.12 0.32
CA LEU A 11 -52.24 -12.09 -0.26
C LEU A 11 -51.66 -11.25 0.89
N LEU A 12 -50.41 -11.52 1.30
CA LEU A 12 -49.70 -10.64 2.23
C LEU A 12 -49.27 -9.35 1.51
N PRO A 13 -49.52 -8.16 2.08
CA PRO A 13 -49.02 -6.91 1.51
C PRO A 13 -47.49 -6.88 1.60
N VAL A 14 -46.83 -6.74 0.44
CA VAL A 14 -45.39 -6.47 0.36
C VAL A 14 -45.18 -5.03 0.85
N LEU A 15 -44.85 -4.87 2.12
CA LEU A 15 -44.36 -3.60 2.66
C LEU A 15 -43.08 -3.23 1.91
N GLY A 16 -43.10 -2.09 1.20
CA GLY A 16 -41.94 -1.56 0.49
C GLY A 16 -40.74 -1.45 1.43
N GLN A 17 -39.64 -2.12 1.08
CA GLN A 17 -38.39 -1.97 1.83
C GLN A 17 -37.96 -0.50 1.76
N PRO A 18 -37.62 0.14 2.89
CA PRO A 18 -37.05 1.48 2.87
C PRO A 18 -35.79 1.46 2.00
N PRO A 19 -35.50 2.56 1.25
CA PRO A 19 -34.31 2.63 0.42
C PRO A 19 -33.09 2.34 1.30
N SER A 20 -32.29 1.35 0.91
CA SER A 20 -31.04 1.04 1.58
C SER A 20 -30.21 2.33 1.69
N PRO A 21 -29.68 2.67 2.88
CA PRO A 21 -28.83 3.84 3.02
C PRO A 21 -27.66 3.72 2.01
N PRO A 22 -27.23 4.85 1.40
CA PRO A 22 -26.12 4.83 0.47
C PRO A 22 -24.91 4.14 1.12
N PRO A 23 -24.17 3.29 0.40
CA PRO A 23 -23.03 2.61 0.98
C PRO A 23 -22.08 3.65 1.58
N ALA A 24 -21.73 3.48 2.86
CA ALA A 24 -20.77 4.34 3.53
C ALA A 24 -19.52 4.53 2.65
N PRO A 25 -18.90 5.72 2.63
CA PRO A 25 -17.70 5.96 1.85
C PRO A 25 -16.70 4.83 2.10
N ARG A 26 -16.38 4.06 1.07
CA ARG A 26 -15.40 2.97 1.20
C ARG A 26 -14.12 3.61 1.73
N PRO A 27 -13.52 3.11 2.83
CA PRO A 27 -12.23 3.59 3.27
C PRO A 27 -11.30 3.58 2.06
N THR A 28 -10.82 4.76 1.66
CA THR A 28 -9.95 4.85 0.49
C THR A 28 -8.67 4.13 0.84
N ASP A 29 -8.58 2.86 0.39
CA ASP A 29 -7.44 2.01 0.70
C ASP A 29 -6.18 2.70 0.19
N GLN A 30 -5.26 2.98 1.11
CA GLN A 30 -4.11 3.85 0.95
C GLN A 30 -2.82 3.03 0.97
N ALA A 31 -1.77 3.54 0.34
CA ALA A 31 -0.46 2.91 0.41
C ALA A 31 0.25 3.28 1.73
N ILE A 32 0.91 2.31 2.35
CA ILE A 32 1.65 2.48 3.59
C ILE A 32 3.12 2.13 3.39
N VAL A 33 3.99 2.84 4.10
CA VAL A 33 5.42 2.52 4.19
C VAL A 33 5.62 1.60 5.37
N ILE A 34 6.08 0.38 5.12
CA ILE A 34 6.44 -0.57 6.16
C ILE A 34 7.95 -0.70 6.25
N VAL A 35 8.44 -0.78 7.48
CA VAL A 35 9.85 -1.02 7.81
C VAL A 35 9.97 -2.11 8.86
N ASN A 36 11.21 -2.57 9.06
CA ASN A 36 11.50 -3.50 10.14
C ASN A 36 11.07 -2.92 11.50
N PRO A 37 10.49 -3.70 12.43
CA PRO A 37 10.12 -3.22 13.75
C PRO A 37 11.25 -2.52 14.52
N GLY A 38 12.50 -2.98 14.34
CA GLY A 38 13.70 -2.41 14.97
C GLY A 38 14.20 -1.10 14.37
N ASN A 39 13.66 -0.64 13.25
CA ASN A 39 14.03 0.67 12.68
C ASN A 39 13.55 1.78 13.63
N PRO A 40 14.42 2.65 14.16
CA PRO A 40 14.04 3.63 15.19
C PRO A 40 13.17 4.78 14.66
N LEU A 41 13.08 4.97 13.34
CA LEU A 41 12.29 6.04 12.76
C LEU A 41 10.79 5.83 13.03
N GLN A 42 10.09 6.91 13.36
CA GLN A 42 8.63 6.95 13.49
C GLN A 42 7.97 7.66 12.30
N ASP A 43 8.70 8.58 11.69
CA ASP A 43 8.24 9.42 10.58
C ASP A 43 9.32 9.53 9.50
N ILE A 44 8.90 9.82 8.28
CA ILE A 44 9.79 10.14 7.17
C ILE A 44 9.22 11.28 6.32
N LYS A 45 10.07 12.25 5.98
CA LYS A 45 9.72 13.28 4.98
C LYS A 45 9.55 12.63 3.62
N GLN A 46 8.59 13.09 2.83
CA GLN A 46 8.30 12.59 1.49
C GLN A 46 9.51 12.77 0.55
N ALA A 47 10.29 13.82 0.73
CA ALA A 47 11.54 14.04 0.00
C ALA A 47 12.57 12.93 0.28
N ASP A 48 12.73 12.53 1.54
CA ASP A 48 13.66 11.47 1.93
C ASP A 48 13.14 10.09 1.52
N LEU A 49 11.82 9.87 1.62
CA LEU A 49 11.19 8.68 1.05
C LEU A 49 11.48 8.58 -0.45
N LYS A 50 11.37 9.68 -1.21
CA LYS A 50 11.71 9.70 -2.63
C LYS A 50 13.18 9.33 -2.85
N LYS A 51 14.12 9.91 -2.10
CA LYS A 51 15.55 9.58 -2.20
C LYS A 51 15.81 8.09 -1.96
N ILE A 52 15.19 7.51 -0.92
CA ILE A 52 15.29 6.08 -0.59
C ILE A 52 14.74 5.22 -1.73
N LEU A 53 13.50 5.47 -2.17
CA LEU A 53 12.84 4.69 -3.21
C LEU A 53 13.53 4.84 -4.58
N SER A 54 14.23 5.95 -4.80
CA SER A 54 15.06 6.24 -5.97
C SER A 54 16.51 5.77 -5.85
N LEU A 55 16.88 5.06 -4.78
CA LEU A 55 18.24 4.56 -4.49
C LEU A 55 19.32 5.65 -4.47
N GLN A 56 18.96 6.90 -4.15
CA GLN A 56 19.92 8.00 -4.01
C GLN A 56 20.68 7.92 -2.69
N VAL A 57 20.06 7.30 -1.67
CA VAL A 57 20.69 6.98 -0.39
C VAL A 57 20.70 5.47 -0.20
N LYS A 58 21.79 4.95 0.36
CA LYS A 58 22.02 3.50 0.55
C LYS A 58 21.94 3.06 2.01
N HIS A 59 21.98 4.00 2.94
CA HIS A 59 21.94 3.76 4.38
C HIS A 59 20.86 4.61 5.02
N TRP A 60 20.25 4.05 6.06
CA TRP A 60 19.42 4.81 6.97
C TRP A 60 20.27 5.77 7.82
N PRO A 61 19.66 6.79 8.46
CA PRO A 61 20.38 7.66 9.40
C PRO A 61 21.10 6.91 10.53
N HIS A 62 20.56 5.76 10.95
CA HIS A 62 21.15 4.86 11.95
C HIS A 62 22.12 3.82 11.35
N LYS A 63 22.69 4.10 10.16
CA LYS A 63 23.74 3.32 9.48
C LYS A 63 23.36 1.95 8.92
N ASP A 64 22.18 1.40 9.23
CA ASP A 64 21.73 0.16 8.58
C ASP A 64 21.61 0.35 7.06
N ARG A 65 22.09 -0.65 6.30
CA ARG A 65 21.96 -0.65 4.84
C ARG A 65 20.51 -0.83 4.43
N ILE A 66 20.01 0.06 3.58
CA ILE A 66 18.64 0.02 3.06
C ILE A 66 18.45 -1.22 2.16
N GLN A 67 17.43 -2.01 2.48
CA GLN A 67 16.97 -3.17 1.71
C GLN A 67 15.58 -2.85 1.14
N LEU A 68 15.57 -2.29 -0.08
CA LEU A 68 14.36 -1.82 -0.73
C LEU A 68 13.61 -2.93 -1.48
N TYR A 69 12.32 -3.09 -1.18
CA TYR A 69 11.40 -3.96 -1.91
C TYR A 69 10.30 -3.12 -2.57
N LEU A 70 10.41 -2.90 -3.88
CA LEU A 70 9.42 -2.12 -4.62
C LEU A 70 8.14 -2.94 -4.84
N PRO A 71 6.96 -2.28 -4.88
CA PRO A 71 5.72 -2.96 -5.19
C PRO A 71 5.77 -3.65 -6.57
N LYS A 72 5.01 -4.74 -6.71
CA LYS A 72 4.81 -5.41 -8.01
C LYS A 72 4.39 -4.40 -9.09
N THR A 73 4.94 -4.57 -10.29
CA THR A 73 4.58 -3.74 -11.45
C THR A 73 3.07 -3.81 -11.73
N GLY A 74 2.45 -2.66 -11.97
CA GLY A 74 1.01 -2.53 -12.22
C GLY A 74 0.13 -2.51 -10.96
N SER A 75 0.69 -2.76 -9.78
CA SER A 75 -0.08 -2.73 -8.52
C SER A 75 -0.61 -1.34 -8.19
N LYS A 76 -1.71 -1.27 -7.41
CA LYS A 76 -2.26 -0.01 -6.88
C LYS A 76 -1.20 0.78 -6.09
N ALA A 77 -0.40 0.11 -5.27
CA ALA A 77 0.72 0.73 -4.54
C ALA A 77 1.76 1.36 -5.48
N GLN A 78 2.13 0.69 -6.59
CA GLN A 78 3.05 1.29 -7.57
C GLN A 78 2.45 2.52 -8.22
N ARG A 79 1.16 2.50 -8.59
CA ARG A 79 0.48 3.67 -9.20
C ARG A 79 0.48 4.87 -8.24
N ILE A 80 0.22 4.64 -6.95
CA ILE A 80 0.29 5.68 -5.92
C ILE A 80 1.72 6.23 -5.84
N LEU A 81 2.75 5.38 -5.77
CA LEU A 81 4.15 5.84 -5.72
C LEU A 81 4.54 6.65 -6.95
N LEU A 82 4.16 6.23 -8.15
CA LEU A 82 4.43 6.95 -9.40
C LEU A 82 3.82 8.36 -9.37
N LYS A 83 2.56 8.49 -8.90
CA LYS A 83 1.81 9.75 -8.85
C LYS A 83 2.23 10.66 -7.69
N LYS A 84 2.49 10.10 -6.51
CA LYS A 84 2.67 10.87 -5.27
C LYS A 84 4.14 11.11 -4.95
N VAL A 85 5.01 10.13 -5.14
CA VAL A 85 6.40 10.19 -4.70
C VAL A 85 7.35 10.46 -5.86
N PHE A 86 7.29 9.63 -6.91
CA PHE A 86 8.22 9.74 -8.03
C PHE A 86 7.88 10.89 -8.99
N LYS A 87 6.60 11.29 -9.07
CA LYS A 87 6.09 12.31 -10.00
C LYS A 87 6.45 12.01 -11.46
N MET A 88 6.42 10.73 -11.83
CA MET A 88 6.75 10.27 -13.18
C MET A 88 5.99 8.99 -13.51
N ASN A 89 5.86 8.67 -14.81
CA ASN A 89 5.25 7.42 -15.25
C ASN A 89 6.24 6.23 -15.19
N ILE A 90 5.72 5.02 -15.37
CA ILE A 90 6.52 3.79 -15.28
C ILE A 90 7.65 3.72 -16.33
N LYS A 91 7.44 4.28 -17.54
CA LYS A 91 8.48 4.31 -18.59
C LYS A 91 9.66 5.19 -18.14
N LYS A 92 9.38 6.38 -17.60
CA LYS A 92 10.39 7.30 -17.04
C LYS A 92 11.12 6.66 -15.84
N LEU A 93 10.40 5.98 -14.94
CA LEU A 93 11.02 5.28 -13.80
C LEU A 93 11.97 4.15 -14.26
N LYS A 94 11.57 3.36 -15.26
CA LYS A 94 12.43 2.32 -15.85
C LYS A 94 13.70 2.92 -16.46
N ARG A 95 13.57 4.02 -17.23
CA ARG A 95 14.72 4.74 -17.79
C ARG A 95 15.63 5.32 -16.71
N TYR A 96 15.06 5.85 -15.63
CA TYR A 96 15.82 6.36 -14.48
C TYR A 96 16.72 5.26 -13.87
N PHE A 97 16.15 4.09 -13.55
CA PHE A 97 16.96 2.99 -13.00
C PHE A 97 17.95 2.41 -14.00
N ALA A 98 17.62 2.38 -15.30
CA ALA A 98 18.57 2.00 -16.33
C ALA A 98 19.77 2.95 -16.35
N LYS A 99 19.54 4.27 -16.33
CA LYS A 99 20.60 5.28 -16.26
C LYS A 99 21.50 5.09 -15.03
N LEU A 100 20.92 4.83 -13.86
CA LEU A 100 21.71 4.56 -12.64
C LEU A 100 22.60 3.31 -12.76
N LEU A 101 22.11 2.28 -13.45
CA LEU A 101 22.88 1.05 -13.68
C LEU A 101 24.02 1.30 -14.67
N TYR A 102 23.75 1.93 -15.82
CA TYR A 102 24.77 2.24 -16.83
C TYR A 102 25.85 3.20 -16.31
N THR A 103 25.50 4.09 -15.36
CA THR A 103 26.44 5.01 -14.73
C THR A 103 27.10 4.43 -13.46
N ASN A 104 26.96 3.12 -13.21
CA ASN A 104 27.51 2.42 -12.06
C ASN A 104 27.14 3.00 -10.67
N LYS A 105 26.09 3.82 -10.59
CA LYS A 105 25.59 4.39 -9.31
C LYS A 105 24.92 3.32 -8.45
N ILE A 106 24.34 2.31 -9.08
CA ILE A 106 23.78 1.11 -8.46
C ILE A 106 24.34 -0.14 -9.13
N SER A 107 24.54 -1.23 -8.38
CA SER A 107 25.03 -2.51 -8.91
C SER A 107 23.94 -3.41 -9.47
N SER A 108 22.67 -3.11 -9.17
CA SER A 108 21.52 -3.87 -9.65
C SER A 108 20.25 -3.04 -9.60
N LYS A 109 19.27 -3.37 -10.45
CA LYS A 109 17.94 -2.77 -10.39
C LYS A 109 17.23 -3.16 -9.09
N PRO A 110 16.40 -2.28 -8.51
CA PRO A 110 15.65 -2.63 -7.32
C PRO A 110 14.73 -3.81 -7.58
N LYS A 111 14.69 -4.74 -6.63
CA LYS A 111 13.83 -5.93 -6.70
C LYS A 111 12.38 -5.48 -6.57
N THR A 112 11.54 -5.91 -7.50
CA THR A 112 10.09 -5.88 -7.29
C THR A 112 9.67 -7.17 -6.59
N ALA A 113 8.77 -7.07 -5.63
CA ALA A 113 8.29 -8.22 -4.89
C ALA A 113 6.77 -8.12 -4.68
N GLY A 114 6.12 -9.28 -4.60
CA GLY A 114 4.73 -9.35 -4.15
C GLY A 114 4.60 -8.89 -2.69
N THR A 115 3.39 -8.51 -2.28
CA THR A 115 3.11 -7.97 -0.94
C THR A 115 3.62 -8.87 0.18
N ILE A 116 3.21 -10.14 0.18
CA ILE A 116 3.58 -11.10 1.25
C ILE A 116 5.09 -11.33 1.32
N LYS A 117 5.76 -11.44 0.17
CA LYS A 117 7.22 -11.58 0.11
C LYS A 117 7.90 -10.33 0.67
N SER A 118 7.42 -9.14 0.30
CA SER A 118 7.96 -7.87 0.80
C SER A 118 7.83 -7.75 2.32
N ILE A 119 6.67 -8.08 2.88
CA ILE A 119 6.42 -8.11 4.32
C ILE A 119 7.42 -9.07 5.02
N LYS A 120 7.53 -10.32 4.55
CA LYS A 120 8.45 -11.31 5.11
C LYS A 120 9.90 -10.81 5.09
N MET A 121 10.31 -10.17 3.99
CA MET A 121 11.68 -9.66 3.86
C MET A 121 11.94 -8.44 4.75
N VAL A 122 10.97 -7.53 4.88
CA VAL A 122 11.05 -6.38 5.79
C VAL A 122 11.18 -6.83 7.25
N MET A 123 10.45 -7.86 7.67
CA MET A 123 10.58 -8.44 9.02
C MET A 123 11.97 -9.06 9.25
N LYS A 124 12.55 -9.71 8.22
CA LYS A 124 13.84 -10.42 8.32
C LYS A 124 15.06 -9.51 8.24
N LYS A 125 14.97 -8.34 7.61
CA LYS A 125 16.11 -7.46 7.33
C LYS A 125 15.96 -6.16 8.11
N LYS A 126 16.91 -5.84 9.01
CA LYS A 126 16.90 -4.62 9.84
C LYS A 126 16.70 -3.34 9.02
N GLY A 127 17.42 -3.20 7.91
CA GLY A 127 17.26 -2.06 6.99
C GLY A 127 16.13 -2.18 5.96
N GLY A 128 15.20 -3.13 6.14
CA GLY A 128 14.10 -3.40 5.19
C GLY A 128 13.07 -2.28 5.09
N ILE A 129 12.70 -1.93 3.87
CA ILE A 129 11.57 -1.03 3.55
C ILE A 129 10.77 -1.57 2.37
N ALA A 130 9.45 -1.48 2.47
CA ALA A 130 8.53 -1.73 1.38
C ALA A 130 7.33 -0.77 1.42
N VAL A 131 6.64 -0.67 0.29
CA VAL A 131 5.36 0.04 0.20
C VAL A 131 4.28 -0.94 -0.24
N ILE A 132 3.19 -1.01 0.50
CA ILE A 132 2.08 -1.93 0.26
C ILE A 132 0.75 -1.20 0.41
N MET A 133 -0.35 -1.78 -0.07
CA MET A 133 -1.68 -1.30 0.29
C MET A 133 -1.98 -1.65 1.75
N ARG A 134 -2.64 -0.75 2.49
CA ARG A 134 -3.02 -0.98 3.90
C ARG A 134 -3.88 -2.22 4.06
N SER A 135 -4.85 -2.41 3.17
CA SER A 135 -5.72 -3.59 3.12
C SER A 135 -4.96 -4.92 2.98
N ALA A 136 -3.75 -4.88 2.43
CA ALA A 136 -2.97 -6.07 2.14
C ALA A 136 -1.99 -6.47 3.26
N LEU A 137 -1.97 -5.73 4.38
CA LEU A 137 -1.21 -6.09 5.57
C LEU A 137 -2.05 -7.05 6.43
N PRO A 138 -1.64 -8.33 6.58
CA PRO A 138 -2.38 -9.27 7.42
C PRO A 138 -2.37 -8.83 8.89
N LYS A 139 -3.47 -9.09 9.61
CA LYS A 139 -3.57 -8.84 11.05
C LYS A 139 -2.53 -9.71 11.80
N GLY A 140 -2.03 -9.20 12.93
CA GLY A 140 -1.06 -9.92 13.78
C GLY A 140 0.40 -9.89 13.27
N ILE A 141 0.66 -9.37 12.08
CA ILE A 141 2.02 -9.23 11.55
C ILE A 141 2.74 -8.05 12.20
N LYS A 142 3.91 -8.32 12.79
CA LYS A 142 4.78 -7.31 13.41
C LYS A 142 5.67 -6.65 12.35
N VAL A 143 5.18 -5.55 11.78
CA VAL A 143 5.97 -4.57 11.01
C VAL A 143 5.71 -3.19 11.57
N LYS A 144 6.69 -2.29 11.46
CA LYS A 144 6.48 -0.88 11.82
C LYS A 144 5.97 -0.12 10.60
N ILE A 145 4.95 0.71 10.79
CA ILE A 145 4.41 1.58 9.75
C ILE A 145 4.93 2.99 10.03
N LEU A 146 5.64 3.57 9.07
CA LEU A 146 6.12 4.94 9.21
C LEU A 146 4.99 5.93 8.91
N LYS A 147 4.94 7.00 9.69
CA LYS A 147 4.26 8.23 9.29
C LYS A 147 4.98 8.83 8.08
N VAL A 148 4.27 9.60 7.27
CA VAL A 148 4.86 10.34 6.15
C VAL A 148 4.45 11.80 6.27
N GLU A 149 5.43 12.70 6.34
CA GLU A 149 5.21 14.12 6.62
C GLU A 149 4.42 14.34 7.92
N GLY A 150 4.77 13.61 8.98
CA GLY A 150 4.12 13.66 10.28
C GLY A 150 2.74 13.01 10.34
N LYS A 151 2.19 12.53 9.21
CA LYS A 151 0.84 11.99 9.12
C LYS A 151 0.82 10.47 9.13
N ALA A 152 -0.03 9.90 9.97
CA ALA A 152 -0.30 8.48 10.00
C ALA A 152 -1.27 8.08 8.87
N PRO A 153 -1.27 6.80 8.44
CA PRO A 153 -2.29 6.30 7.53
C PRO A 153 -3.68 6.44 8.16
N GLY A 154 -4.56 7.22 7.52
CA GLY A 154 -5.92 7.51 7.99
C GLY A 154 -6.11 8.99 8.31
N ASP A 155 -5.02 9.70 8.59
CA ASP A 155 -5.06 11.14 8.85
C ASP A 155 -5.46 11.91 7.59
N LYS A 156 -6.16 13.03 7.80
CA LYS A 156 -6.55 13.93 6.70
C LYS A 156 -5.31 14.46 5.97
N GLY A 157 -5.27 14.19 4.66
CA GLY A 157 -4.17 14.60 3.79
C GLY A 157 -2.89 13.80 3.98
N TYR A 158 -2.98 12.53 4.42
CA TYR A 158 -1.86 11.60 4.37
C TYR A 158 -1.30 11.48 2.93
N PRO A 159 0.02 11.58 2.70
CA PRO A 159 0.56 11.76 1.35
C PRO A 159 0.37 10.61 0.36
N LEU A 160 0.08 9.39 0.84
CA LEU A 160 0.06 8.15 0.04
C LEU A 160 -1.36 7.58 -0.18
N GLN A 161 -2.35 8.46 -0.31
CA GLN A 161 -3.73 8.14 -0.67
C GLN A 161 -3.97 8.23 -2.20
#